data_AF-A0A8T4PF72-F1
#
_entry.id   AF-A0A8T4PF72-F1
#
_cell.length_a   1.000
_cell.length_b   1.000
_cell.length_c   1.000
_cell.angle_alpha   90.00
_cell.angle_beta   90.00
_cell.angle_gamma   90.00
#
_symmetry.space_group_name_H-M   'P 1'
#
loop_
_entity.id
_entity.type
_entity.pdbx_description
1 polymer ?
#
loop_
_entity_poly.entity_id
_entity_poly.type
_entity_poly.pdbx_seq_one_letter_code
_entity_poly.pdbx_strand_id
1 'polypeptide(L)' 'GYDADLVIVDLGKRQAVRSEDLLTKCKWSPYEGKILKGWPVTTIVNGNVVYDNGEIFDVKGREVQYN' A
#
# COMPACT_ATOMS: atom_id res chain seq x y z
N GLY A 1 -1.48 3.44 -24.14
CA GLY A 1 -0.67 2.81 -23.09
C GLY A 1 -1.58 2.36 -21.96
N TYR A 2 -1.04 1.69 -20.96
CA TYR A 2 -1.77 1.36 -19.73
C TYR A 2 -1.71 2.51 -18.73
N ASP A 3 -2.59 2.48 -17.74
CA ASP A 3 -2.53 3.39 -16.61
C ASP A 3 -1.25 3.14 -15.81
N ALA A 4 -0.64 4.21 -15.32
CA ALA A 4 0.59 4.15 -14.54
C ALA A 4 0.28 3.76 -13.08
N ASP A 5 -0.28 2.56 -12.91
CA ASP A 5 -0.60 1.95 -11.63
C ASP A 5 0.52 0.99 -11.23
N LEU A 6 1.29 1.36 -10.21
CA LEU A 6 2.53 0.69 -9.83
C LEU A 6 2.66 0.60 -8.31
N VAL A 7 3.34 -0.44 -7.83
CA VAL A 7 3.76 -0.57 -6.43
C VAL A 7 5.25 -0.84 -6.38
N ILE A 8 5.98 -0.06 -5.60
CA ILE A 8 7.39 -0.30 -5.28
C ILE A 8 7.43 -1.11 -3.98
N VAL A 9 8.09 -2.27 -4.02
CA VAL A 9 8.21 -3.19 -2.89
C VAL A 9 9.67 -3.30 -2.47
N ASP A 10 9.96 -3.03 -1.20
CA ASP A 10 11.25 -3.36 -0.60
C ASP A 10 11.27 -4.85 -0.26
N LEU A 11 11.95 -5.62 -1.11
CA LEU A 11 12.12 -7.06 -0.94
C LEU A 11 13.05 -7.43 0.23
N GLY A 12 13.89 -6.50 0.70
CA GLY A 12 14.76 -6.69 1.86
C GLY A 12 14.05 -6.49 3.19
N LYS A 13 13.03 -5.63 3.22
CA LYS A 13 12.29 -5.29 4.45
C LYS A 13 11.59 -6.50 5.07
N ARG A 14 11.78 -6.65 6.38
CA ARG A 14 11.10 -7.63 7.24
C ARG A 14 10.59 -6.93 8.49
N GLN A 15 9.32 -7.10 8.81
CA GLN A 15 8.72 -6.56 10.04
C GLN A 15 7.55 -7.43 10.47
N ALA A 16 7.23 -7.38 11.77
CA ALA A 16 6.01 -8.00 12.30
C ALA A 16 4.80 -7.17 11.88
N VAL A 17 3.69 -7.82 11.53
CA VAL A 17 2.41 -7.11 11.37
C VAL A 17 1.94 -6.72 12.77
N ARG A 18 1.72 -5.42 12.99
CA ARG A 18 1.17 -4.89 14.23
C ARG A 18 -0.11 -4.11 13.97
N SER A 19 -1.08 -4.28 14.85
CA SER A 19 -2.38 -3.63 14.76
C SER A 19 -2.27 -2.09 14.72
N GLU A 20 -1.30 -1.53 15.45
CA GLU A 20 -1.00 -0.09 15.48
C GLU A 20 -0.58 0.48 14.12
N ASP A 21 0.09 -0.33 13.29
CA ASP A 21 0.61 0.07 11.97
C ASP A 21 -0.43 -0.02 10.84
N LEU A 22 -1.58 -0.67 11.08
CA LEU A 22 -2.58 -0.90 10.04
C LEU A 22 -3.34 0.39 9.73
N LEU A 23 -3.51 0.72 8.46
CA LEU A 23 -4.29 1.90 8.03
C LEU A 23 -5.81 1.64 8.00
N THR A 24 -6.23 0.39 8.27
CA THR A 24 -7.65 0.03 8.32
C THR A 24 -8.33 0.63 9.55
N LYS A 25 -9.64 0.90 9.44
CA LYS A 25 -10.43 1.46 10.54
C LYS A 25 -10.48 0.55 11.77
N CYS A 26 -10.58 -0.77 11.59
CA CYS A 26 -10.71 -1.73 12.69
C CYS A 26 -9.37 -2.14 13.32
N LYS A 27 -8.23 -1.78 12.70
CA LYS A 27 -6.89 -2.06 13.21
C LYS A 27 -6.63 -3.55 13.51
N TRP A 28 -7.32 -4.47 12.84
CA TRP A 28 -7.15 -5.91 13.02
C TRP A 28 -6.61 -6.58 11.76
N SER A 29 -5.80 -7.63 11.94
CA SER A 29 -5.31 -8.48 10.87
C SER A 29 -5.17 -9.93 11.35
N PRO A 30 -5.49 -10.95 10.53
CA PRO A 30 -5.21 -12.36 10.85
C PRO A 30 -3.70 -12.66 10.87
N TYR A 31 -2.87 -11.70 10.44
CA TYR A 31 -1.42 -11.81 10.42
C TYR A 31 -0.74 -11.15 11.63
N GLU A 32 -1.49 -10.61 12.60
CA GLU A 32 -0.93 -9.99 13.81
C GLU A 32 0.22 -10.83 14.42
N GLY A 33 1.35 -10.18 14.69
CA GLY A 33 2.55 -10.80 15.24
C GLY A 33 3.40 -11.62 14.25
N LYS A 34 2.91 -11.93 13.04
CA LYS A 34 3.70 -12.64 12.02
C LYS A 34 4.73 -11.71 11.39
N ILE A 35 5.97 -12.19 11.26
CA ILE A 35 7.03 -11.50 10.51
C ILE A 35 6.85 -11.81 9.02
N LEU A 36 6.62 -10.77 8.22
CA LEU A 36 6.50 -10.87 6.76
C LEU A 36 7.69 -10.19 6.08
N LYS A 37 7.97 -10.58 4.83
CA LYS A 37 9.04 -10.04 3.98
C LYS A 37 8.45 -9.48 2.69
N GLY A 38 9.03 -8.39 2.18
CA GLY A 38 8.56 -7.76 0.94
C GLY A 38 7.43 -6.79 1.24
N TRP A 39 7.78 -5.55 1.59
CA TRP A 39 6.81 -4.56 2.03
C TRP A 39 6.62 -3.46 0.98
N PRO A 40 5.39 -3.06 0.67
CA PRO A 40 5.14 -1.91 -0.19
C PRO A 40 5.69 -0.65 0.49
N VAL A 41 6.52 0.09 -0.22
CA VAL A 41 7.11 1.36 0.26
C VAL A 41 6.53 2.56 -0.47
N THR A 42 6.11 2.39 -1.73
CA THR A 42 5.48 3.46 -2.52
C THR A 42 4.38 2.87 -3.39
N THR A 43 3.23 3.55 -3.46
CA THR A 43 2.13 3.20 -4.36
C THR A 43 1.84 4.38 -5.28
N ILE A 44 1.73 4.10 -6.58
CA ILE A 44 1.43 5.07 -7.63
C ILE A 44 0.10 4.67 -8.27
N VAL A 45 -0.82 5.62 -8.36
CA VAL A 45 -2.13 5.43 -9.01
C VAL A 45 -2.32 6.51 -10.06
N ASN A 46 -2.58 6.13 -11.31
CA ASN A 46 -2.67 7.03 -12.45
C ASN A 46 -1.48 7.99 -12.57
N GLY A 47 -0.27 7.53 -12.24
CA GLY A 47 0.95 8.34 -12.27
C GLY A 47 1.18 9.27 -11.08
N ASN A 48 0.30 9.25 -10.07
CA ASN A 48 0.45 10.05 -8.86
C ASN A 48 0.87 9.17 -7.67
N VAL A 49 1.86 9.62 -6.89
CA VAL A 49 2.21 8.96 -5.63
C VAL A 49 1.06 9.16 -4.63
N VAL A 50 0.45 8.07 -4.18
CA VAL A 50 -0.67 8.08 -3.23
C VAL A 50 -0.30 7.57 -1.85
N TYR A 51 0.81 6.84 -1.77
CA TYR A 51 1.40 6.36 -0.53
C TYR A 51 2.92 6.38 -0.67
N ASP A 52 3.63 6.90 0.33
CA ASP A 52 5.07 6.78 0.43
C ASP A 52 5.51 6.62 1.88
N ASN A 53 6.24 5.55 2.18
CA ASN A 53 6.89 5.28 3.46
C ASN A 53 6.03 5.50 4.72
N GLY A 54 4.73 5.18 4.65
CA GLY A 54 3.80 5.29 5.77
C GLY A 54 2.88 6.52 5.71
N GLU A 55 3.17 7.47 4.83
CA GLU A 55 2.32 8.63 4.57
C GLU A 55 1.33 8.34 3.44
N ILE A 56 0.07 8.76 3.63
CA ILE A 56 -0.97 8.71 2.59
C ILE A 56 -1.20 10.14 2.09
N PHE A 57 -1.19 10.32 0.77
CA PHE A 57 -1.51 11.58 0.13
C PHE A 57 -2.97 11.59 -0.33
N ASP A 58 -3.64 12.75 -0.23
CA ASP A 58 -5.03 12.89 -0.65
C ASP A 58 -5.17 13.02 -2.17
N VAL A 59 -4.93 11.91 -2.85
CA VAL A 59 -5.15 11.75 -4.29
C VAL A 59 -6.26 10.73 -4.50
N LYS A 60 -7.25 11.10 -5.31
CA LYS A 60 -8.39 10.21 -5.61
C LYS A 60 -8.10 9.36 -6.84
N GLY A 61 -8.60 8.13 -6.80
CA GLY A 61 -8.71 7.29 -7.99
C GLY A 61 -9.78 7.82 -8.94
N ARG A 62 -9.90 7.16 -10.09
CA ARG A 62 -10.96 7.39 -11.07
C ARG A 62 -11.75 6.10 -11.30
N GLU A 63 -12.96 6.23 -11.82
CA GLU A 63 -13.79 5.09 -12.19
C GLU A 63 -13.11 4.25 -13.28
N VAL A 64 -13.19 2.92 -13.15
CA VAL A 64 -12.77 1.98 -14.18
C VAL A 64 -13.87 1.91 -15.24
N GLN A 65 -13.53 2.19 -16.49
CA GLN A 65 -14.46 2.14 -17.62
C GLN A 65 -14.41 0.76 -18.29
N TYR A 66 -15.58 0.22 -18.63
CA TYR A 66 -15.74 -1.02 -19.39
C TYR A 66 -16.52 -0.74 -20.69
N ASN A 67 -16.30 -1.54 -21.73
CA ASN A 67 -17.03 -1.47 -23.00
C ASN A 67 -18.29 -2.34 -22.99
#